data_AF-A0A3D0LUV3-F1
#
_entry.id   AF-A0A3D0LUV3-F1
#
_cell.length_a   1.000
_cell.length_b   1.000
_cell.length_c   1.000
_cell.angle_alpha   90.00
_cell.angle_beta   90.00
_cell.angle_gamma   90.00
#
_symmetry.space_group_name_H-M   'P 1'
#
loop_
_entity.id
_entity.type
_entity.pdbx_description
1 polymer ?
#
loop_
_entity_poly.entity_id
_entity_poly.type
_entity_poly.pdbx_seq_one_letter_code
_entity_poly.pdbx_strand_id
1 'polypeptide(L)' 'ALIGFAGPRVIEQTVRETLPDGFQRAEFLLEHGAVDMIVDRRALRDRLANLMTLFLRLPAPV' A
#
# COMPACT_ATOMS: atom_id res chain seq x y z
N ALA A 1 1.29 -4.64 5.29
CA ALA A 1 1.88 -5.60 4.33
C ALA A 1 3.39 -5.33 4.19
N LEU A 2 4.17 -6.21 3.55
CA LEU A 2 5.56 -5.93 3.14
C LEU A 2 5.58 -5.83 1.61
N ILE A 3 6.01 -4.70 1.07
CA ILE A 3 5.92 -4.38 -0.37
C ILE A 3 7.24 -3.74 -0.79
N GLY A 4 7.87 -4.27 -1.82
CA GLY A 4 9.11 -3.73 -2.37
C GLY A 4 9.59 -4.52 -3.56
N PHE A 5 10.43 -3.90 -4.39
CA PHE A 5 11.02 -4.56 -5.56
C PHE A 5 12.11 -5.57 -5.17
N ALA A 6 12.99 -5.20 -4.24
CA ALA A 6 14.04 -6.05 -3.70
C ALA A 6 13.81 -6.32 -2.20
N GLY A 7 14.26 -7.47 -1.69
CA GLY A 7 14.18 -7.78 -0.26
C GLY A 7 15.09 -6.88 0.58
N PRO A 8 14.74 -6.58 1.85
CA PRO A 8 15.45 -5.61 2.69
C PRO A 8 16.94 -5.95 2.86
N ARG A 9 17.25 -7.25 3.05
CA ARG A 9 18.63 -7.74 3.18
C ARG A 9 19.51 -7.42 1.95
N VAL A 10 18.95 -7.50 0.74
CA VAL A 10 19.70 -7.21 -0.50
C VAL A 10 20.01 -5.72 -0.59
N ILE A 11 19.06 -4.87 -0.17
CA ILE A 11 19.22 -3.42 -0.19
C ILE A 11 20.27 -2.99 0.85
N GLU A 12 20.17 -3.48 2.09
CA GLU A 12 21.15 -3.20 3.15
C GLU A 12 22.58 -3.59 2.75
N GLN A 13 22.74 -4.77 2.13
CA GLN A 13 24.04 -5.21 1.65
C GLN A 13 24.62 -4.33 0.53
N THR A 14 23.75 -3.73 -0.28
CA THR A 14 24.13 -2.89 -1.41
C THR A 14 24.46 -1.47 -0.99
N VAL A 15 23.62 -0.86 -0.13
CA VAL A 15 23.77 0.53 0.35
C VAL A 15 24.72 0.62 1.54
N ARG A 16 24.95 -0.49 2.26
CA ARG A 16 25.76 -0.57 3.50
C ARG A 16 25.25 0.31 4.63
N GLU A 17 23.94 0.53 4.67
CA GLU A 17 23.23 1.27 5.71
C GLU A 17 22.08 0.42 6.25
N THR A 18 21.69 0.65 7.50
CA THR A 18 20.49 0.05 8.09
C THR A 18 19.24 0.72 7.55
N LEU A 19 18.25 -0.06 7.13
CA LEU A 19 17.01 0.52 6.63
C LEU A 19 16.19 1.14 7.77
N PRO A 20 15.45 2.24 7.49
CA PRO A 20 14.57 2.85 8.48
C PRO A 20 13.53 1.87 9.02
N ASP A 21 13.05 2.13 10.23
CA ASP A 21 11.93 1.38 10.79
C ASP A 21 10.68 1.50 9.91
N GLY A 22 10.00 0.38 9.71
CA GLY A 22 8.82 0.35 8.86
C GLY A 22 9.12 0.46 7.36
N PHE A 23 10.38 0.47 6.93
CA PHE A 23 10.72 0.41 5.50
C PHE A 23 9.98 -0.74 4.81
N GLN A 24 9.46 -0.49 3.60
CA GLN A 24 8.60 -1.42 2.84
C GLN A 24 7.26 -1.79 3.49
N ARG A 25 6.90 -1.23 4.64
CA ARG A 25 5.55 -1.37 5.20
C ARG A 25 4.57 -0.47 4.46
N ALA A 26 3.29 -0.80 4.57
CA ALA A 26 2.24 -0.08 3.84
C ALA A 26 2.18 1.39 4.29
N GLU A 27 2.41 1.64 5.57
CA GLU A 27 2.45 2.95 6.22
C GLU A 27 3.58 3.80 5.66
N PHE A 28 4.80 3.24 5.60
CA PHE A 28 5.94 3.89 4.98
C PHE A 28 5.67 4.23 3.51
N LEU A 29 5.07 3.32 2.76
CA LEU A 29 4.75 3.55 1.35
C LEU A 29 3.64 4.59 1.14
N LEU A 30 2.69 4.68 2.07
CA LEU A 30 1.65 5.71 2.08
C LEU A 30 2.27 7.09 2.32
N GLU A 31 3.17 7.22 3.30
CA GLU A 31 3.88 8.47 3.59
C GLU A 31 4.73 8.96 2.42
N HIS A 32 5.26 8.03 1.60
CA HIS A 32 6.10 8.34 0.44
C HIS A 32 5.32 8.37 -0.90
N GLY A 33 3.99 8.28 -0.87
CA GLY A 33 3.13 8.42 -2.04
C GLY A 33 3.14 7.26 -3.04
N ALA A 34 3.68 6.10 -2.64
CA ALA A 34 3.65 4.89 -3.47
C ALA A 34 2.35 4.08 -3.30
N VAL A 35 1.58 4.35 -2.25
CA VAL A 35 0.27 3.75 -1.97
C VAL A 35 -0.71 4.87 -1.63
N ASP A 36 -1.92 4.83 -2.20
CA ASP A 36 -2.95 5.86 -1.96
C ASP A 36 -3.75 5.65 -0.68
N MET A 37 -3.90 4.41 -0.22
CA MET A 37 -4.72 4.08 0.94
C MET A 37 -4.36 2.73 1.58
N ILE A 38 -4.51 2.66 2.90
CA ILE A 38 -4.45 1.42 3.68
C ILE A 38 -5.86 1.14 4.21
N VAL A 39 -6.37 -0.05 3.93
CA VAL A 39 -7.77 -0.43 4.22
C VAL A 39 -7.78 -1.71 5.03
N ASP A 40 -8.51 -1.72 6.15
CA ASP A 40 -8.73 -2.95 6.91
C ASP A 40 -9.38 -4.01 6.01
N ARG A 41 -8.92 -5.26 6.13
CA ARG A 41 -9.38 -6.35 5.27
C ARG A 41 -10.90 -6.55 5.32
N ARG A 42 -11.55 -6.27 6.45
CA ARG A 42 -13.00 -6.41 6.64
C ARG A 42 -13.78 -5.34 5.87
N ALA A 43 -13.20 -4.16 5.66
CA ALA A 43 -13.79 -3.07 4.90
C ALA A 43 -13.45 -3.11 3.40
N LEU A 44 -12.58 -4.05 2.97
CA LEU A 44 -12.04 -4.08 1.61
C LEU A 44 -13.12 -4.24 0.54
N ARG A 45 -14.12 -5.10 0.79
CA ARG A 45 -15.22 -5.35 -0.17
C ARG A 45 -15.95 -4.06 -0.49
N ASP A 46 -16.39 -3.35 0.54
CA ASP A 46 -17.22 -2.15 0.38
C ASP A 46 -16.37 -1.00 -0.18
N ARG A 47 -15.10 -0.90 0.21
CA ARG A 47 -14.18 0.07 -0.38
C ARG A 47 -13.97 -0.15 -1.88
N LEU A 48 -13.77 -1.39 -2.31
CA LEU A 48 -13.62 -1.72 -3.73
C LEU A 48 -14.90 -1.42 -4.51
N ALA A 49 -16.07 -1.77 -3.98
CA ALA A 49 -17.35 -1.47 -4.62
C ALA A 49 -17.55 0.04 -4.84
N ASN A 50 -17.23 0.85 -3.84
CA ASN A 50 -17.30 2.30 -3.93
C ASN A 50 -16.32 2.88 -4.96
N LEU A 51 -15.06 2.41 -4.99
CA LEU A 51 -14.08 2.87 -5.97
C LEU A 51 -14.47 2.49 -7.39
N MET A 52 -14.94 1.26 -7.60
CA MET A 52 -15.37 0.80 -8.91
C MET A 52 -16.55 1.59 -9.44
N THR A 53 -17.59 1.81 -8.62
CA THR A 53 -18.77 2.57 -9.04
C THR A 53 -18.40 4.02 -9.38
N LEU A 54 -17.52 4.64 -8.60
CA LEU A 54 -16.97 5.96 -8.90
C LEU A 54 -16.22 5.99 -10.25
N PHE A 55 -15.27 5.08 -10.49
CA PHE A 55 -14.46 5.09 -11.70
C PHE A 55 -15.22 4.66 -12.96
N LEU A 56 -16.23 3.80 -12.81
CA LEU A 56 -17.09 3.33 -13.90
C LEU A 56 -18.31 4.23 -14.13
N ARG A 57 -18.48 5.31 -13.34
CA ARG A 57 -19.64 6.23 -13.40
C ARG A 57 -20.99 5.52 -13.21
N LEU A 58 -21.02 4.56 -12.30
CA LEU A 58 -22.23 3.85 -11.89
C LEU A 58 -22.81 4.50 -10.62
N PRO A 59 -24.11 4.30 -10.33
CA PRO A 59 -24.69 4.66 -9.04
C PRO A 59 -23.92 4.01 -7.87
N ALA A 60 -23.96 4.64 -6.70
CA ALA A 60 -23.33 4.09 -5.50
C ALA A 60 -23.89 2.70 -5.15
N PRO A 61 -23.06 1.78 -4.60
CA PRO A 61 -23.54 0.48 -4.16
C PRO A 61 -24.60 0.66 -3.07
N VAL A 62 -25.67 -0.14 -3.14
CA VAL A 62 -26.66 -0.28 -2.08
C VAL A 62 -26.15 -1.14 -0.93
#